data_AF-A0A1W9N3F3-F1
#
_entry.id   AF-A0A1W9N3F3-F1
#
_cell.length_a   1.000
_cell.length_b   1.000
_cell.length_c   1.000
_cell.angle_alpha   90.00
_cell.angle_beta   90.00
_cell.angle_gamma   90.00
#
_symmetry.space_group_name_H-M   'P 1'
#
loop_
_entity.id
_entity.type
_entity.pdbx_description
1 polymer ?
#
loop_
_entity_poly.entity_id
_entity_poly.type
_entity_poly.pdbx_seq_one_letter_code
_entity_poly.pdbx_strand_id
1 'polypeptide(L)'
;MTDIRYPGLKLTDDMTLHVFELPKFRNMSENGHFGDDLSEWLHFFNYAHKEDKTMRAAYKNPAIHKAFDVLETLSADEKNRRLAQMREDALRNERSELLYAEKKGLEKGLEQGLEKGLEQGLEKGLEKGRKEGEHEKAVKTAGNLLSMGVLTIEQIAFESEFVQATGLSIKEIQKLQRKKKTG
;
A
#
# COMPACT_ATOMS: atom_id res chain seq x y z
N MET A 1 62.90 2.46 -23.26
CA MET A 1 61.96 1.49 -23.87
C MET A 1 61.02 2.27 -24.78
N THR A 2 60.68 1.80 -25.98
CA THR A 2 59.76 2.51 -26.90
C THR A 2 58.37 1.88 -26.84
N ASP A 3 57.32 2.71 -26.85
CA ASP A 3 55.94 2.22 -26.87
C ASP A 3 55.61 1.58 -28.23
N ILE A 4 55.01 0.39 -28.21
CA ILE A 4 54.76 -0.43 -29.40
C ILE A 4 53.64 0.17 -30.28
N ARG A 5 52.72 0.93 -29.67
CA ARG A 5 51.59 1.58 -30.37
C ARG A 5 51.96 2.97 -30.88
N TYR A 6 52.97 3.61 -30.30
CA TYR A 6 53.45 4.94 -30.71
C TYR A 6 55.00 5.00 -30.72
N PRO A 7 55.67 4.49 -31.77
CA PRO A 7 57.12 4.32 -31.80
C PRO A 7 57.92 5.63 -31.79
N GLY A 8 57.27 6.78 -31.99
CA GLY A 8 57.88 8.11 -31.85
C GLY A 8 57.97 8.61 -30.40
N LEU A 9 57.29 7.97 -29.44
CA LEU A 9 57.38 8.32 -28.02
C LEU A 9 58.55 7.58 -27.37
N LYS A 10 59.53 8.35 -26.90
CA LYS A 10 60.69 7.84 -26.17
C LYS A 10 60.35 7.89 -24.68
N LEU A 11 60.15 6.74 -24.05
CA LEU A 11 59.97 6.69 -22.59
C LEU A 11 61.31 7.05 -21.94
N THR A 12 61.30 8.15 -21.18
CA THR A 12 62.42 8.68 -20.39
C THR A 12 62.26 8.25 -18.92
N ASP A 13 63.33 8.34 -18.14
CA ASP A 13 63.31 8.08 -16.68
C ASP A 13 62.72 9.28 -15.89
N ASP A 14 61.92 10.13 -16.54
CA ASP A 14 61.39 11.38 -15.95
C ASP A 14 60.22 11.11 -14.98
N MET A 15 59.71 9.88 -14.93
CA MET A 15 58.58 9.50 -14.08
C MET A 15 58.72 8.06 -13.56
N THR A 16 58.66 7.93 -12.23
CA THR A 16 58.58 6.64 -11.56
C THR A 16 57.18 6.47 -10.97
N LEU A 17 56.51 5.35 -11.29
CA LEU A 17 55.22 4.99 -10.70
C LEU A 17 55.43 3.98 -9.58
N HIS A 18 55.02 4.34 -8.37
CA HIS A 18 54.94 3.42 -7.24
C HIS A 18 53.48 3.00 -7.05
N VAL A 19 53.22 1.69 -7.07
CA VAL A 19 51.89 1.12 -6.84
C VAL A 19 51.89 0.41 -5.50
N PHE A 20 50.96 0.78 -4.63
CA PHE A 20 50.79 0.18 -3.32
C PHE A 20 49.43 -0.51 -3.22
N GLU A 21 49.42 -1.76 -2.80
CA GLU A 21 48.19 -2.51 -2.53
C GLU A 21 47.85 -2.42 -1.04
N LEU A 22 46.96 -1.49 -0.69
CA LEU A 22 46.59 -1.20 0.71
C LEU A 22 46.17 -2.46 1.51
N PRO A 23 45.38 -3.41 0.98
CA PRO A 23 45.01 -4.61 1.76
C PRO A 23 46.18 -5.53 2.09
N LYS A 24 47.27 -5.48 1.32
CA LYS A 24 48.50 -6.26 1.56
C LYS A 24 49.38 -5.61 2.64
N PHE A 25 49.12 -4.37 3.02
CA PHE A 25 49.77 -3.71 4.14
C PHE A 25 49.26 -4.29 5.46
N ARG A 26 49.89 -5.37 5.91
CA ARG A 26 49.61 -6.04 7.18
C ARG A 26 50.39 -5.31 8.27
N ASN A 27 49.75 -4.33 8.90
CA ASN A 27 50.16 -3.65 10.14
C ASN A 27 51.58 -3.94 10.67
N MET A 28 52.44 -2.94 10.62
CA MET A 28 53.55 -2.84 11.57
C MET A 28 53.47 -1.50 12.30
N SER A 29 52.63 -1.44 13.32
CA SER A 29 52.99 -0.65 14.49
C SER A 29 53.23 -1.65 15.62
N GLU A 30 54.45 -2.16 15.74
CA GLU A 30 54.85 -2.65 17.05
C GLU A 30 54.90 -1.43 17.95
N ASN A 31 54.03 -1.40 18.97
CA ASN A 31 53.97 -0.34 19.99
C ASN A 31 53.48 1.06 19.53
N GLY A 32 52.67 1.16 18.46
CA GLY A 32 52.06 2.45 18.06
C GLY A 32 53.03 3.44 17.41
N HIS A 33 54.14 2.93 16.88
CA HIS A 33 55.12 3.72 16.13
C HIS A 33 55.25 3.21 14.70
N PHE A 34 55.14 4.13 13.75
CA PHE A 34 55.42 3.88 12.34
C PHE A 34 56.92 4.10 12.07
N GLY A 35 57.52 3.23 11.27
CA GLY A 35 58.95 3.28 10.97
C GLY A 35 59.35 4.45 10.05
N ASP A 36 58.44 4.88 9.17
CA ASP A 36 58.64 5.98 8.22
C ASP A 36 57.33 6.68 7.84
N ASP A 37 57.44 7.83 7.16
CA ASP A 37 56.30 8.63 6.68
C ASP A 37 55.39 7.85 5.72
N LEU A 38 55.96 6.99 4.89
CA LEU A 38 55.19 6.20 3.92
C LEU A 38 54.28 5.20 4.65
N SER A 39 54.77 4.55 5.71
CA SER A 39 53.98 3.64 6.54
C SER A 39 52.86 4.38 7.27
N GLU A 40 53.09 5.62 7.72
CA GLU A 40 52.03 6.46 8.29
C GLU A 40 50.91 6.72 7.27
N TRP A 41 51.28 7.09 6.03
CA TRP A 41 50.32 7.33 4.95
C TRP A 41 49.58 6.07 4.51
N LEU A 42 50.28 4.94 4.34
CA LEU A 42 49.67 3.67 3.96
C LEU A 42 48.68 3.19 5.03
N HIS A 43 49.02 3.36 6.31
CA HIS A 43 48.11 3.07 7.40
C HIS A 43 46.91 4.03 7.41
N PHE A 44 47.13 5.34 7.24
CA PHE A 44 46.05 6.32 7.13
C PHE A 44 45.09 5.96 6.00
N PHE A 45 45.56 5.71 4.77
CA PHE A 45 44.68 5.36 3.66
C PHE A 45 43.91 4.05 3.87
N ASN A 46 44.51 3.07 4.53
CA ASN A 46 43.86 1.78 4.77
C ASN A 46 42.81 1.84 5.88
N TYR A 47 42.97 2.74 6.87
CA TYR A 47 42.15 2.74 8.09
C TYR A 47 41.46 4.06 8.42
N ALA A 48 41.58 5.12 7.61
CA ALA A 48 40.95 6.43 7.85
C ALA A 48 39.41 6.35 8.01
N HIS A 49 38.76 5.37 7.39
CA HIS A 49 37.32 5.12 7.51
C HIS A 49 36.89 4.52 8.85
N LYS A 50 37.84 4.00 9.64
CA LYS A 50 37.61 3.50 11.00
C LYS A 50 37.95 4.64 11.96
N GLU A 51 37.08 5.64 11.96
CA GLU A 51 37.23 6.88 12.72
C GLU A 51 37.42 6.58 14.21
N ASP A 52 38.67 6.62 14.69
CA ASP A 52 38.96 6.74 16.11
C ASP A 52 39.96 7.87 16.33
N LYS A 53 39.65 8.75 17.29
CA LYS A 53 40.50 9.88 17.69
C LYS A 53 41.87 9.41 18.17
N THR A 54 41.97 8.16 18.61
CA THR A 54 43.23 7.49 18.97
C THR A 54 44.18 7.36 17.78
N MET A 55 43.65 7.21 16.56
CA MET A 55 44.45 7.08 15.33
C MET A 55 45.18 8.38 15.02
N ARG A 56 44.52 9.54 15.19
CA ARG A 56 45.15 10.85 14.96
C ARG A 56 46.38 11.03 15.84
N ALA A 57 46.32 10.61 17.11
CA ALA A 57 47.44 10.74 18.05
C ALA A 57 48.62 9.80 17.74
N ALA A 58 48.41 8.77 16.90
CA ALA A 58 49.45 7.80 16.53
C ALA A 58 50.35 8.31 15.39
N TYR A 59 49.90 9.28 14.59
CA TYR A 59 50.69 9.85 13.50
C TYR A 59 51.56 10.99 14.01
N LYS A 60 52.81 11.05 13.51
CA LYS A 60 53.71 12.18 13.77
C LYS A 60 53.68 13.16 12.61
N ASN A 61 53.26 12.73 11.42
CA ASN A 61 53.30 13.55 10.22
C ASN A 61 52.22 14.66 10.24
N PRO A 62 52.61 15.96 10.22
CA PRO A 62 51.68 17.09 10.23
C PRO A 62 50.74 17.14 9.02
N ALA A 63 51.13 16.57 7.88
CA ALA A 63 50.30 16.53 6.69
C ALA A 63 49.13 15.54 6.84
N ILE A 64 49.34 14.43 7.57
CA ILE A 64 48.27 13.46 7.86
C ILE A 64 47.24 14.07 8.82
N HIS A 65 47.67 14.87 9.79
CA HIS A 65 46.73 15.59 10.66
C HIS A 65 45.82 16.55 9.87
N LYS A 66 46.38 17.27 8.89
CA LYS A 66 45.57 18.11 7.99
C LYS A 66 44.61 17.28 7.14
N ALA A 67 45.05 16.13 6.64
CA ALA A 67 44.20 15.23 5.89
C ALA A 67 43.01 14.71 6.73
N PHE A 68 43.24 14.44 8.03
CA PHE A 68 42.15 14.13 8.97
C PHE A 68 41.13 15.26 9.11
N ASP A 69 41.57 16.51 9.29
CA ASP A 69 40.66 17.65 9.44
C ASP A 69 39.78 17.83 8.18
N VAL A 70 40.38 17.65 6.99
CA VAL A 70 39.65 17.68 5.72
C VAL A 70 38.64 16.53 5.65
N LEU A 71 39.05 15.32 6.03
CA LEU A 71 38.17 14.15 6.01
C LEU A 71 37.00 14.32 6.98
N GLU A 72 37.23 14.79 8.20
CA GLU A 72 36.17 15.05 9.18
C GLU A 72 35.14 16.07 8.66
N THR A 73 35.63 17.12 7.97
CA THR A 73 34.77 18.12 7.34
C THR A 73 33.93 17.51 6.20
N LEU A 74 34.53 16.69 5.35
CA LEU A 74 33.84 16.02 4.23
C LEU A 74 32.83 14.97 4.73
N SER A 75 33.22 14.18 5.75
CA SER A 75 32.36 13.18 6.39
C SER A 75 31.17 13.83 7.10
N ALA A 76 31.35 15.00 7.73
CA ALA A 76 30.25 15.74 8.35
C ALA A 76 29.20 16.16 7.30
N ASP A 77 29.64 16.61 6.14
CA ASP A 77 28.75 16.97 5.02
C ASP A 77 28.04 15.73 4.45
N GLU A 78 28.75 14.60 4.26
CA GLU A 78 28.13 13.34 3.84
C GLU A 78 27.10 12.82 4.86
N LYS A 79 27.42 12.86 6.15
CA LYS A 79 26.51 12.45 7.22
C LYS A 79 25.26 13.31 7.25
N ASN A 80 25.40 14.62 7.05
CA ASN A 80 24.26 15.54 6.96
C ASN A 80 23.42 15.28 5.71
N ARG A 81 24.05 15.07 4.55
CA ARG A 81 23.35 14.68 3.32
C ARG A 81 22.58 13.38 3.51
N ARG A 82 23.21 12.36 4.11
CA ARG A 82 22.58 11.08 4.40
C ARG A 82 21.40 11.22 5.34
N LEU A 83 21.52 12.03 6.39
CA LEU A 83 20.42 12.30 7.31
C LEU A 83 19.25 13.01 6.61
N ALA A 84 19.54 13.97 5.72
CA ALA A 84 18.52 14.65 4.92
C ALA A 84 17.82 13.69 3.96
N GLN A 85 18.56 12.83 3.26
CA GLN A 85 18.01 11.79 2.39
C GLN A 85 17.12 10.81 3.16
N MET A 86 17.59 10.31 4.31
CA MET A 86 16.80 9.40 5.15
C MET A 86 15.49 10.03 5.61
N ARG A 87 15.51 11.33 5.94
CA ARG A 87 14.29 12.07 6.29
C ARG A 87 13.34 12.19 5.11
N GLU A 88 13.85 12.50 3.92
CA GLU A 88 13.05 12.60 2.70
C GLU A 88 12.40 11.25 2.35
N ASP A 89 13.19 10.17 2.39
CA ASP A 89 12.70 8.81 2.17
C ASP A 89 11.63 8.41 3.18
N ALA A 90 11.81 8.73 4.46
CA ALA A 90 10.83 8.46 5.51
C ALA A 90 9.50 9.19 5.23
N LEU A 91 9.55 10.49 4.89
CA LEU A 91 8.36 11.27 4.55
C LEU A 91 7.65 10.74 3.30
N ARG A 92 8.42 10.29 2.30
CA ARG A 92 7.86 9.70 1.08
C ARG A 92 7.18 8.36 1.36
N ASN A 93 7.79 7.53 2.19
CA ASN A 93 7.21 6.25 2.60
C ASN A 93 5.91 6.47 3.38
N GLU A 94 5.92 7.35 4.39
CA GLU A 94 4.72 7.70 5.16
C GLU A 94 3.59 8.19 4.25
N ARG A 95 3.89 9.10 3.31
CA ARG A 95 2.91 9.58 2.33
C ARG A 95 2.35 8.46 1.46
N SER A 96 3.21 7.53 1.04
CA SER A 96 2.81 6.40 0.19
C SER A 96 1.93 5.41 0.97
N GLU A 97 2.25 5.16 2.23
CA GLU A 97 1.47 4.31 3.14
C GLU A 97 0.09 4.90 3.40
N LEU A 98 -0.01 6.21 3.65
CA LEU A 98 -1.27 6.91 3.83
C LEU A 98 -2.16 6.83 2.59
N LEU A 99 -1.61 7.10 1.41
CA LEU A 99 -2.35 6.99 0.15
C LEU A 99 -2.83 5.55 -0.13
N TYR A 100 -1.98 4.56 0.16
CA TYR A 100 -2.36 3.16 0.03
C TYR A 100 -3.48 2.78 1.01
N ALA A 101 -3.40 3.23 2.27
CA ALA A 101 -4.42 3.00 3.28
C ALA A 101 -5.76 3.65 2.91
N GLU A 102 -5.74 4.89 2.41
CA GLU A 102 -6.94 5.60 1.94
C GLU A 102 -7.59 4.86 0.77
N LYS A 103 -6.81 4.51 -0.26
CA LYS A 103 -7.30 3.77 -1.42
C LYS A 103 -7.93 2.43 -1.01
N LYS A 104 -7.23 1.66 -0.17
CA LYS A 104 -7.71 0.36 0.31
C LYS A 104 -8.94 0.49 1.20
N GLY A 105 -9.02 1.57 2.00
CA GLY A 105 -10.19 1.90 2.80
C GLY A 105 -11.41 2.21 1.93
N LEU A 106 -11.23 3.00 0.87
CA LEU A 106 -12.29 3.33 -0.08
C LEU A 106 -12.77 2.10 -0.86
N GLU A 107 -11.85 1.29 -1.37
CA GLU A 107 -12.18 0.04 -2.09
C GLU A 107 -13.00 -0.91 -1.20
N LYS A 108 -12.54 -1.16 0.02
CA LYS A 108 -13.28 -2.01 0.98
C LYS A 108 -14.63 -1.41 1.36
N GLY A 109 -14.69 -0.10 1.57
CA GLY A 109 -15.94 0.59 1.91
C GLY A 109 -16.98 0.48 0.79
N LEU A 110 -16.54 0.62 -0.47
CA LEU A 110 -17.39 0.48 -1.64
C LEU A 110 -17.87 -0.96 -1.82
N GLU A 111 -16.97 -1.94 -1.71
CA GLU A 111 -17.29 -3.37 -1.82
C GLU A 111 -18.32 -3.78 -0.76
N GLN A 112 -18.07 -3.47 0.51
CA GLN A 112 -19.00 -3.77 1.60
C GLN A 112 -20.33 -3.03 1.46
N GLY A 113 -20.30 -1.80 0.97
CA GLY A 113 -21.51 -1.01 0.73
C GLY A 113 -22.38 -1.60 -0.37
N LEU A 114 -21.76 -2.02 -1.48
CA LEU A 114 -22.45 -2.68 -2.60
C LEU A 114 -23.01 -4.03 -2.20
N GLU A 115 -22.23 -4.86 -1.50
CA GLU A 115 -22.67 -6.18 -1.05
C GLU A 115 -23.90 -6.08 -0.13
N LYS A 116 -23.82 -5.26 0.92
CA LYS A 116 -24.95 -5.02 1.84
C LYS A 116 -26.15 -4.40 1.13
N GLY A 117 -25.91 -3.46 0.23
CA GLY A 117 -26.98 -2.81 -0.53
C GLY A 117 -27.72 -3.79 -1.45
N LEU A 118 -26.98 -4.68 -2.12
CA LEU A 118 -27.54 -5.71 -2.99
C LEU A 118 -28.32 -6.76 -2.19
N GLU A 119 -27.77 -7.24 -1.09
CA GLU A 119 -28.41 -8.22 -0.21
C GLU A 119 -29.75 -7.68 0.33
N GLN A 120 -29.73 -6.48 0.92
CA GLN A 120 -30.94 -5.84 1.44
C GLN A 120 -31.96 -5.53 0.33
N GLY A 121 -31.48 -5.12 -0.84
CA GLY A 121 -32.33 -4.85 -2.00
C GLY A 121 -33.02 -6.11 -2.51
N LEU A 122 -32.27 -7.21 -2.61
CA LEU A 122 -32.78 -8.50 -3.05
C LEU A 122 -33.78 -9.08 -2.05
N GLU A 123 -33.48 -9.04 -0.76
CA GLU A 123 -34.38 -9.53 0.29
C GLU A 123 -35.72 -8.79 0.27
N LYS A 124 -35.70 -7.45 0.26
CA LYS A 124 -36.91 -6.62 0.17
C LYS A 124 -37.67 -6.86 -1.14
N GLY A 125 -36.95 -7.02 -2.25
CA GLY A 125 -37.54 -7.31 -3.55
C GLY A 125 -38.27 -8.65 -3.57
N LEU A 126 -37.63 -9.71 -3.05
CA LEU A 126 -38.21 -11.04 -2.94
C LEU A 126 -39.41 -11.07 -1.99
N GLU A 127 -39.32 -10.42 -0.84
CA GLU A 127 -40.44 -10.36 0.12
C GLU A 127 -41.65 -9.64 -0.50
N LYS A 128 -41.42 -8.50 -1.16
CA LYS A 128 -42.47 -7.74 -1.84
C LYS A 128 -43.08 -8.57 -2.97
N GLY A 129 -42.26 -9.18 -3.82
CA GLY A 129 -42.73 -10.02 -4.92
C GLY A 129 -43.52 -11.24 -4.43
N ARG A 130 -43.13 -11.86 -3.32
CA ARG A 130 -43.89 -12.95 -2.69
C ARG A 130 -45.26 -12.46 -2.21
N LYS A 131 -45.34 -11.34 -1.50
CA LYS A 131 -46.61 -10.77 -1.01
C LYS A 131 -47.54 -10.39 -2.17
N GLU A 132 -47.01 -9.75 -3.21
CA GLU A 132 -47.77 -9.38 -4.41
C GLU A 132 -48.28 -10.64 -5.13
N GLY A 133 -47.44 -11.66 -5.32
CA GLY A 133 -47.86 -12.92 -5.95
C GLY A 133 -48.88 -13.72 -5.14
N GLU A 134 -48.77 -13.73 -3.80
CA GLU A 134 -49.78 -14.31 -2.91
C GLU A 134 -51.11 -13.57 -3.00
N HIS A 135 -51.08 -12.24 -3.00
CA HIS A 135 -52.26 -11.41 -3.16
C HIS A 135 -52.92 -11.62 -4.54
N GLU A 136 -52.15 -11.64 -5.63
CA GLU A 136 -52.68 -11.92 -6.97
C GLU A 136 -53.32 -13.31 -7.08
N LYS A 137 -52.70 -14.33 -6.47
CA LYS A 137 -53.29 -15.68 -6.39
C LYS A 137 -54.59 -15.66 -5.60
N ALA A 138 -54.64 -14.96 -4.46
CA ALA A 138 -55.86 -14.82 -3.65
C ALA A 138 -56.98 -14.14 -4.46
N VAL A 139 -56.68 -13.03 -5.13
CA VAL A 139 -57.60 -12.31 -6.03
C VAL A 139 -58.14 -13.24 -7.12
N LYS A 140 -57.26 -13.98 -7.81
CA LYS A 140 -57.65 -14.92 -8.87
C LYS A 140 -58.55 -16.03 -8.34
N THR A 141 -58.22 -16.58 -7.18
CA THR A 141 -58.97 -17.65 -6.54
C THR A 141 -60.37 -17.18 -6.13
N ALA A 142 -60.47 -16.02 -5.46
CA ALA A 142 -61.75 -15.39 -5.14
C ALA A 142 -62.59 -15.13 -6.40
N GLY A 143 -61.99 -14.61 -7.47
CA GLY A 143 -62.67 -14.40 -8.76
C GLY A 143 -63.22 -15.70 -9.37
N ASN A 144 -62.48 -16.80 -9.29
CA ASN A 144 -62.93 -18.11 -9.75
C ASN A 144 -64.08 -18.65 -8.89
N LEU A 145 -63.98 -18.57 -7.57
CA LEU A 145 -65.02 -19.05 -6.63
C LEU A 145 -66.34 -18.28 -6.78
N LEU A 146 -66.26 -16.94 -6.94
CA LEU A 146 -67.41 -16.10 -7.29
C LEU A 146 -68.03 -16.53 -8.61
N SER A 147 -67.21 -16.93 -9.59
CA SER A 147 -67.67 -17.35 -10.90
C SER A 147 -68.38 -18.69 -10.89
N MET A 148 -68.00 -19.57 -9.98
CA MET A 148 -68.65 -20.87 -9.76
C MET A 148 -69.91 -20.76 -8.89
N GLY A 149 -70.24 -19.57 -8.36
CA GLY A 149 -71.37 -19.38 -7.45
C GLY A 149 -71.17 -19.99 -6.06
N VAL A 150 -69.95 -20.43 -5.74
CA VAL A 150 -69.59 -21.05 -4.45
C VAL A 150 -69.40 -19.98 -3.36
N LEU A 151 -69.02 -18.76 -3.74
CA LEU A 151 -68.85 -17.62 -2.85
C LEU A 151 -69.96 -16.59 -3.11
N THR A 152 -70.78 -16.26 -2.11
CA THR A 152 -71.82 -15.21 -2.21
C THR A 152 -71.47 -13.94 -1.43
N ILE A 153 -72.07 -12.81 -1.79
CA ILE A 153 -71.82 -11.53 -1.11
C ILE A 153 -72.24 -11.60 0.37
N GLU A 154 -73.32 -12.34 0.70
CA GLU A 154 -73.76 -12.50 2.08
C GLU A 154 -72.73 -13.27 2.92
N GLN A 155 -72.03 -14.25 2.35
CA GLN A 155 -70.95 -14.99 3.03
C GLN A 155 -69.67 -14.17 3.19
N ILE A 156 -69.47 -13.16 2.35
CA ILE A 156 -68.33 -12.21 2.40
C ILE A 156 -68.56 -11.10 3.44
N ALA A 157 -69.80 -10.86 3.87
CA ALA A 157 -70.19 -9.74 4.74
C ALA A 157 -69.70 -9.85 6.20
N PHE A 158 -69.15 -11.00 6.62
CA PHE A 158 -68.40 -11.10 7.88
C PHE A 158 -66.98 -10.55 7.68
N GLU A 159 -66.86 -9.22 7.79
CA GLU A 159 -65.67 -8.43 7.47
C GLU A 159 -64.36 -8.93 8.12
N SER A 160 -64.39 -9.46 9.34
CA SER A 160 -63.16 -9.81 10.07
C SER A 160 -62.58 -11.16 9.67
N GLU A 161 -63.41 -12.20 9.58
CA GLU A 161 -62.98 -13.58 9.38
C GLU A 161 -62.52 -13.84 7.94
N PHE A 162 -63.20 -13.24 6.97
CA PHE A 162 -62.84 -13.39 5.56
C PHE A 162 -61.55 -12.64 5.20
N VAL A 163 -61.35 -11.42 5.72
CA VAL A 163 -60.11 -10.65 5.53
C VAL A 163 -58.94 -11.37 6.22
N GLN A 164 -59.14 -11.94 7.41
CA GLN A 164 -58.15 -12.76 8.10
C GLN A 164 -57.78 -14.02 7.29
N ALA A 165 -58.75 -14.70 6.68
CA ALA A 165 -58.52 -15.93 5.93
C ALA A 165 -57.92 -15.73 4.54
N THR A 166 -58.24 -14.63 3.85
CA THR A 166 -57.90 -14.42 2.43
C THR A 166 -56.96 -13.25 2.16
N GLY A 167 -56.82 -12.32 3.09
CA GLY A 167 -56.04 -11.10 2.92
C GLY A 167 -56.65 -10.10 1.92
N LEU A 168 -57.90 -10.31 1.47
CA LEU A 168 -58.60 -9.44 0.53
C LEU A 168 -59.63 -8.58 1.24
N SER A 169 -59.68 -7.30 0.88
CA SER A 169 -60.73 -6.39 1.35
C SER A 169 -62.03 -6.58 0.57
N ILE A 170 -63.16 -6.26 1.21
CA ILE A 170 -64.48 -6.24 0.54
C ILE A 170 -64.48 -5.31 -0.68
N LYS A 171 -63.78 -4.17 -0.61
CA LYS A 171 -63.69 -3.23 -1.74
C LYS A 171 -63.04 -3.86 -2.97
N GLU A 172 -61.99 -4.67 -2.77
CA GLU A 172 -61.32 -5.39 -3.86
C GLU A 172 -62.25 -6.43 -4.49
N ILE A 173 -62.99 -7.17 -3.67
CA ILE A 173 -63.95 -8.18 -4.14
C ILE A 173 -65.15 -7.57 -4.85
N GLN A 174 -65.73 -6.50 -4.31
CA GLN A 174 -66.80 -5.76 -4.97
C GLN A 174 -66.36 -5.20 -6.32
N LYS A 175 -65.09 -4.77 -6.44
CA LYS A 175 -64.50 -4.32 -7.71
C LYS A 175 -64.39 -5.47 -8.73
N LEU A 176 -64.00 -6.67 -8.29
CA LEU A 176 -63.98 -7.88 -9.14
C LEU A 176 -65.39 -8.23 -9.65
N GLN A 177 -66.41 -8.15 -8.79
CA GLN A 177 -67.79 -8.44 -9.17
C GLN A 177 -68.35 -7.40 -10.15
N ARG A 178 -68.08 -6.10 -9.93
CA ARG A 178 -68.52 -5.02 -10.83
C ARG A 178 -67.92 -5.17 -12.23
N LYS A 179 -66.64 -5.52 -12.33
CA LYS A 179 -65.97 -5.82 -13.61
C LYS A 179 -66.67 -6.95 -14.38
N LYS A 180 -67.26 -7.92 -13.69
CA LYS A 180 -67.97 -9.05 -14.32
C LYS A 180 -69.42 -8.73 -14.74
N LYS A 181 -70.04 -7.69 -14.17
CA LYS A 181 -71.37 -7.21 -14.60
C LYS A 181 -71.30 -6.26 -15.81
N THR A 182 -70.10 -5.83 -16.19
CA THR A 182 -69.84 -4.82 -17.25
C THR A 182 -69.11 -5.38 -18.47
N GLY A 183 -68.77 -6.67 -18.49
CA GLY A 183 -68.26 -7.40 -19.65
C GLY A 183 -69.08 -8.66 -19.86
#